data_AF-A0A2V7W7P3-F1
#
_entry.id   AF-A0A2V7W7P3-F1
#
_cell.length_a   1.000
_cell.length_b   1.000
_cell.length_c   1.000
_cell.angle_alpha   90.00
_cell.angle_beta   90.00
_cell.angle_gamma   90.00
#
_symmetry.space_group_name_H-M   'P 1'
#
loop_
_entity.id
_entity.type
_entity.pdbx_description
1 polymer ?
#
loop_
_entity_poly.entity_id
_entity_poly.type
_entity_poly.pdbx_seq_one_letter_code
_entity_poly.pdbx_strand_id
1 'polypeptide(L)'
;MPVDFDSTLIRRGRAAVTMTELAAFVKTLEERPVCTLLEELPQIARLSDTKFSLALTTLRRRFRGETPADQLQLRATAWEIAKGVDDRNTADRIRGIFTVERA
;
A
#
# COMPACT_ATOMS: atom_id res chain seq x y z
N MET A 1 -15.41 16.15 5.61
CA MET A 1 -14.04 16.47 6.08
C MET A 1 -13.08 15.62 5.26
N PRO A 2 -12.13 16.17 4.49
CA PRO A 2 -11.09 15.34 3.92
C PRO A 2 -10.24 14.87 5.09
N VAL A 3 -10.19 13.55 5.32
CA VAL A 3 -9.35 13.02 6.40
C VAL A 3 -7.91 13.11 5.91
N ASP A 4 -7.20 14.10 6.44
CA ASP A 4 -5.80 14.37 6.12
C ASP A 4 -4.94 13.31 6.81
N PHE A 5 -4.93 12.10 6.23
CA PHE A 5 -4.19 10.96 6.75
C PHE A 5 -2.71 11.02 6.35
N ASP A 6 -2.07 12.19 6.35
CA ASP A 6 -0.66 12.30 5.96
C ASP A 6 0.24 11.69 7.04
N SER A 7 0.25 10.36 7.08
CA SER A 7 0.93 9.58 8.10
C SER A 7 2.43 9.78 7.95
N THR A 8 3.17 9.63 9.06
CA THR A 8 4.63 9.70 9.03
C THR A 8 5.24 8.75 8.00
N LEU A 9 4.59 7.62 7.72
CA LEU A 9 4.99 6.69 6.66
C LEU A 9 4.86 7.34 5.27
N ILE A 10 3.70 7.92 4.96
CA ILE A 10 3.45 8.57 3.66
C ILE A 10 4.38 9.74 3.45
N ARG A 11 4.57 10.58 4.47
CA ARG A 11 5.51 11.71 4.42
C ARG A 11 6.94 11.24 4.14
N ARG A 12 7.40 10.19 4.82
CA ARG A 12 8.72 9.59 4.56
C ARG A 12 8.82 9.03 3.15
N GLY A 13 7.81 8.30 2.69
CA GLY A 13 7.75 7.78 1.32
C GLY A 13 7.86 8.90 0.29
N ARG A 14 7.07 9.97 0.44
CA ARG A 14 7.13 11.14 -0.46
C ARG A 14 8.49 11.85 -0.45
N ALA A 15 9.11 12.01 0.72
CA ALA A 15 10.39 12.70 0.87
C ALA A 15 11.62 11.87 0.48
N ALA A 16 11.54 10.54 0.49
CA ALA A 16 12.68 9.67 0.20
C ALA A 16 13.20 9.87 -1.24
N VAL A 17 14.46 10.26 -1.38
CA VAL A 17 15.14 10.45 -2.68
C VAL A 17 16.43 9.63 -2.79
N THR A 18 17.01 9.26 -1.64
CA THR A 18 18.20 8.41 -1.57
C THR A 18 17.84 6.95 -1.32
N MET A 19 18.77 6.05 -1.65
CA MET A 19 18.59 4.61 -1.43
C MET A 19 18.40 4.27 0.07
N THR A 20 19.11 4.96 0.96
CA THR A 20 18.98 4.80 2.42
C THR A 20 17.58 5.18 2.91
N GLU A 21 17.02 6.27 2.40
CA GLU A 21 15.67 6.72 2.76
C GLU A 21 14.59 5.78 2.21
N LEU A 22 14.77 5.26 0.99
CA LEU A 22 13.89 4.26 0.41
C LEU A 22 13.91 2.96 1.23
N ALA A 23 15.08 2.53 1.69
CA ALA A 23 15.20 1.38 2.59
C ALA A 23 14.49 1.63 3.94
N ALA A 24 14.63 2.82 4.51
CA ALA A 24 13.91 3.20 5.74
C ALA A 24 12.38 3.24 5.55
N PHE A 25 11.92 3.70 4.38
CA PHE A 25 10.51 3.67 4.00
C PHE A 25 9.98 2.23 3.93
N VAL A 26 10.69 1.33 3.24
CA VAL A 26 10.34 -0.09 3.16
C VAL A 26 10.32 -0.74 4.54
N LYS A 27 11.33 -0.49 5.37
CA LYS A 27 11.36 -0.98 6.76
C LYS A 27 10.15 -0.51 7.57
N THR A 28 9.75 0.76 7.41
CA THR A 28 8.55 1.29 8.06
C THR A 28 7.27 0.60 7.56
N LEU A 29 7.19 0.23 6.27
CA LEU A 29 6.09 -0.59 5.74
C LEU A 29 6.09 -2.00 6.33
N GLU A 30 7.25 -2.59 6.60
CA GLU A 30 7.37 -3.95 7.17
C GLU A 30 6.93 -4.01 8.64
N GLU A 31 7.23 -2.98 9.41
CA GLU A 31 6.96 -2.93 10.86
C GLU A 31 5.51 -2.53 11.18
N ARG A 32 4.76 -1.98 10.23
CA ARG A 32 3.43 -1.41 10.49
C ARG A 32 2.35 -2.49 10.69
N PRO A 33 1.28 -2.26 11.45
CA PRO A 33 0.15 -3.18 11.45
C PRO A 33 -0.52 -3.23 10.07
N VAL A 34 -0.91 -4.42 9.62
CA VAL A 34 -1.56 -4.63 8.30
C VAL A 34 -2.85 -3.82 8.16
N CYS A 35 -3.66 -3.73 9.23
CA CYS A 35 -4.88 -2.93 9.22
C CYS A 35 -4.60 -1.44 8.93
N THR A 36 -3.55 -0.87 9.53
CA THR A 36 -3.17 0.53 9.27
C THR A 36 -2.62 0.71 7.85
N LEU A 37 -1.98 -0.31 7.27
CA LEU A 37 -1.56 -0.26 5.88
C LEU A 37 -2.74 -0.26 4.91
N LEU A 38 -3.82 -0.99 5.23
CA LEU A 38 -5.05 -0.97 4.43
C LEU A 38 -5.63 0.45 4.35
N GLU A 39 -5.77 1.13 5.48
CA GLU A 39 -6.28 2.51 5.55
C GLU A 39 -5.44 3.50 4.73
N GLU A 40 -4.14 3.25 4.63
CA GLU A 40 -3.20 4.11 3.91
C GLU A 40 -2.99 3.73 2.44
N LEU A 41 -3.62 2.65 1.96
CA LEU A 41 -3.50 2.20 0.57
C LEU A 41 -3.74 3.31 -0.47
N PRO A 42 -4.75 4.20 -0.34
CA PRO A 42 -4.94 5.30 -1.29
C PRO A 42 -3.74 6.22 -1.40
N GLN A 43 -3.05 6.48 -0.29
CA GLN A 43 -1.91 7.37 -0.28
C GLN A 43 -0.64 6.69 -0.76
N ILE A 44 -0.46 5.41 -0.42
CA ILE A 44 0.62 4.58 -0.94
C ILE A 44 0.52 4.47 -2.47
N ALA A 45 -0.70 4.25 -2.99
CA ALA A 45 -0.95 4.15 -4.43
C ALA A 45 -0.70 5.47 -5.19
N ARG A 46 -0.80 6.61 -4.52
CA ARG A 46 -0.48 7.94 -5.07
C ARG A 46 1.01 8.28 -5.08
N LEU A 47 1.88 7.44 -4.51
CA LEU A 47 3.33 7.64 -4.60
C LEU A 47 3.80 7.53 -6.06
N SER A 48 5.00 8.08 -6.34
CA SER A 48 5.61 7.91 -7.65
C SER A 48 5.82 6.43 -7.98
N ASP A 49 5.88 6.09 -9.26
CA ASP A 49 5.88 4.71 -9.75
C ASP A 49 6.98 3.85 -9.13
N THR A 50 8.19 4.40 -9.00
CA THR A 50 9.32 3.74 -8.34
C THR A 50 9.00 3.39 -6.88
N LYS A 51 8.46 4.34 -6.13
CA LYS A 51 8.15 4.19 -4.71
C LYS A 51 6.97 3.27 -4.48
N PHE A 52 5.95 3.38 -5.34
CA PHE A 52 4.82 2.48 -5.35
C PHE A 52 5.25 1.05 -5.68
N SER A 53 6.17 0.84 -6.63
CA SER A 53 6.68 -0.50 -6.97
C SER A 53 7.43 -1.16 -5.81
N LEU A 54 8.23 -0.37 -5.07
CA LEU A 54 8.87 -0.83 -3.82
C LEU A 54 7.82 -1.19 -2.77
N ALA A 55 6.86 -0.31 -2.52
CA ALA A 55 5.79 -0.56 -1.56
C ALA A 55 4.96 -1.80 -1.95
N LEU A 56 4.62 -1.95 -3.23
CA LEU A 56 3.87 -3.06 -3.78
C LEU A 56 4.55 -4.40 -3.49
N THR A 57 5.87 -4.48 -3.67
CA THR A 57 6.65 -5.70 -3.39
C THR A 57 6.55 -6.07 -1.91
N THR A 58 6.74 -5.10 -1.02
CA THR A 58 6.63 -5.29 0.43
C THR A 58 5.22 -5.67 0.85
N LEU A 59 4.20 -4.95 0.39
CA LEU A 59 2.80 -5.20 0.71
C LEU A 59 2.35 -6.59 0.26
N ARG A 60 2.69 -6.99 -0.97
CA ARG A 60 2.41 -8.34 -1.49
C ARG A 60 3.04 -9.42 -0.61
N ARG A 61 4.32 -9.26 -0.23
CA ARG A 61 5.01 -10.20 0.65
C ARG A 61 4.30 -10.33 1.99
N ARG A 62 3.88 -9.20 2.57
CA ARG A 62 3.18 -9.18 3.86
C ARG A 62 1.82 -9.83 3.78
N PHE A 63 1.00 -9.45 2.81
CA PHE A 63 -0.35 -10.02 2.67
C PHE A 63 -0.31 -11.51 2.35
N ARG A 64 0.69 -12.00 1.60
CA ARG A 64 0.91 -13.44 1.40
C ARG A 64 1.33 -14.19 2.68
N GLY A 65 1.84 -13.49 3.69
CA GLY A 65 2.21 -14.06 4.98
C GLY A 65 1.03 -14.29 5.93
N GLU A 66 -0.14 -13.72 5.64
CA GLU A 66 -1.35 -13.87 6.44
C GLU A 66 -2.08 -15.18 6.12
N THR A 67 -3.04 -15.58 6.97
CA THR A 67 -3.82 -16.81 6.72
C THR A 67 -4.68 -16.68 5.45
N PRO A 68 -5.09 -17.79 4.81
CA PRO A 68 -5.95 -17.72 3.62
C PRO A 68 -7.29 -16.97 3.86
N ALA A 69 -7.85 -17.08 5.07
CA ALA A 69 -9.07 -16.34 5.44
C ALA A 69 -8.80 -14.84 5.52
N ASP A 70 -7.69 -14.45 6.17
CA ASP A 70 -7.28 -13.05 6.26
C ASP A 70 -6.96 -12.48 4.88
N GLN A 71 -6.27 -13.23 4.02
CA GLN A 71 -5.98 -12.80 2.65
C GLN A 71 -7.25 -12.47 1.85
N LEU A 72 -8.31 -13.28 2.00
CA LEU A 72 -9.60 -13.02 1.36
C LEU A 72 -10.23 -11.73 1.90
N GLN A 73 -10.20 -11.53 3.22
CA GLN A 73 -10.73 -10.34 3.87
C GLN A 73 -9.95 -9.07 3.52
N LEU A 74 -8.62 -9.14 3.49
CA LEU A 74 -7.74 -8.04 3.09
C LEU A 74 -8.01 -7.63 1.65
N ARG A 75 -8.17 -8.62 0.74
CA ARG A 75 -8.54 -8.36 -0.65
C ARG A 75 -9.91 -7.70 -0.74
N ALA A 76 -10.93 -8.22 -0.06
CA ALA A 76 -12.27 -7.62 -0.07
C ALA A 76 -12.23 -6.16 0.43
N THR A 77 -11.52 -5.91 1.53
CA THR A 77 -11.36 -4.59 2.12
C THR A 77 -10.67 -3.63 1.15
N ALA A 78 -9.57 -4.06 0.52
CA ALA A 78 -8.86 -3.23 -0.45
C ALA A 78 -9.72 -2.91 -1.69
N TRP A 79 -10.59 -3.83 -2.11
CA TRP A 79 -11.53 -3.59 -3.20
C TRP A 79 -12.58 -2.54 -2.84
N GLU A 80 -13.13 -2.59 -1.62
CA GLU A 80 -14.04 -1.55 -1.13
C GLU A 80 -13.35 -0.18 -1.02
N ILE A 81 -12.11 -0.15 -0.53
CA ILE A 81 -11.30 1.08 -0.50
C ILE A 81 -11.11 1.62 -1.92
N ALA A 82 -10.72 0.77 -2.88
CA ALA A 82 -10.52 1.17 -4.27
C ALA A 82 -11.81 1.68 -4.94
N LYS A 83 -12.98 1.20 -4.52
CA LYS A 83 -14.28 1.67 -5.01
C LYS A 83 -14.61 3.09 -4.52
N GLY A 84 -14.13 3.46 -3.33
CA GLY A 84 -14.27 4.80 -2.76
C GLY A 84 -13.23 5.82 -3.23
N VAL A 85 -12.32 5.45 -4.14
CA VAL A 85 -11.29 6.34 -4.68
C VAL A 85 -11.71 6.87 -6.05
N ASP A 86 -11.85 8.19 -6.17
CA ASP A 86 -12.24 8.86 -7.41
C ASP A 86 -11.19 8.76 -8.52
N ASP A 87 -9.89 8.76 -8.15
CA ASP A 87 -8.81 8.63 -9.11
C ASP A 87 -8.66 7.18 -9.59
N ARG A 88 -9.00 6.95 -10.86
CA ARG A 88 -8.98 5.62 -11.48
C ARG A 88 -7.61 4.96 -11.41
N ASN A 89 -6.52 5.71 -11.61
CA ASN A 89 -5.16 5.17 -11.56
C ASN A 89 -4.82 4.67 -10.15
N THR A 90 -5.10 5.48 -9.13
CA THR A 90 -4.95 5.08 -7.71
C THR A 90 -5.80 3.85 -7.40
N ALA A 91 -7.06 3.80 -7.84
CA ALA A 91 -7.93 2.65 -7.61
C ALA A 91 -7.40 1.36 -8.27
N ASP A 92 -6.91 1.44 -9.50
CA ASP A 92 -6.35 0.30 -10.22
C ASP A 92 -5.04 -0.19 -9.58
N ARG A 93 -4.19 0.73 -9.10
CA ARG A 93 -3.00 0.40 -8.31
C ARG A 93 -3.33 -0.38 -7.04
N ILE A 94 -4.34 0.06 -6.28
CA ILE A 94 -4.78 -0.63 -5.06
C ILE A 94 -5.22 -2.07 -5.39
N ARG A 95 -6.04 -2.24 -6.44
CA ARG A 95 -6.49 -3.57 -6.90
C ARG A 95 -5.30 -4.45 -7.30
N GLY A 96 -4.31 -3.86 -7.96
CA GLY A 96 -3.08 -4.53 -8.41
C GLY A 96 -2.20 -5.09 -7.28
N ILE A 97 -2.40 -4.66 -6.04
CA ILE A 97 -1.68 -5.21 -4.88
C ILE A 97 -2.09 -6.66 -4.62
N PHE A 98 -3.36 -6.99 -4.85
CA PHE A 98 -3.95 -8.29 -4.51
C PHE A 98 -4.25 -9.17 -5.73
N THR A 99 -3.92 -8.70 -6.94
CA THR A 99 -3.97 -9.57 -8.12
C THR A 99 -2.83 -10.56 -8.05
N VAL A 100 -3.19 -11.85 -8.03
CA VAL A 100 -2.24 -12.95 -8.22
C VAL A 100 -1.63 -12.77 -9.60
N GLU A 101 -0.34 -12.45 -9.67
CA GLU A 101 0.43 -12.67 -10.90
C GLU A 101 0.25 -14.14 -11.26
N ARG A 102 -0.48 -14.41 -12.33
CA ARG A 102 -0.39 -15.71 -12.99
C ARG A 102 1.03 -15.80 -13.51
N ALA A 103 1.86 -16.57 -12.80
CA ALA A 103 3.08 -17.13 -13.37
C ALA A 103 2.70 -18.06 -14.53
#